data_AF-A0A257XIM1-F1
#
_entry.id   AF-A0A257XIM1-F1
#
_cell.length_a   1.000
_cell.length_b   1.000
_cell.length_c   1.000
_cell.angle_alpha   90.00
_cell.angle_beta   90.00
_cell.angle_gamma   90.00
#
_symmetry.space_group_name_H-M   'P 1'
#
loop_
_entity.id
_entity.type
_entity.pdbx_description
1 polymer ?
#
loop_
_entity_poly.entity_id
_entity_poly.type
_entity_poly.pdbx_seq_one_letter_code
_entity_poly.pdbx_strand_id
1 'polypeptide(L)'
;MSDSEIEALHFAIRGRVQGVGFRYAMINEARRLGVTGWVRNRRDGSVEAFACGVPAALDALVAWAERGPAGARVDECLIAPIAADSALHDFSQRPTVGDPLSKTD
;
A
#
# COMPACT_ATOMS: atom_id res chain seq x y z
N MET A 1 -14.53 0.25 26.40
CA MET A 1 -13.65 -0.54 25.53
C MET A 1 -13.90 0.01 24.15
N SER A 2 -12.94 0.76 23.60
CA SER A 2 -13.11 1.43 22.31
C SER A 2 -13.30 0.36 21.24
N ASP A 3 -14.43 0.38 20.54
CA ASP A 3 -14.50 -0.19 19.20
C ASP A 3 -13.45 0.57 18.39
N SER A 4 -12.29 -0.06 18.17
CA SER A 4 -11.29 0.50 17.26
C SER A 4 -11.87 0.34 15.87
N GLU A 5 -12.50 1.40 15.39
CA GLU A 5 -13.09 1.46 14.06
C GLU A 5 -12.01 1.17 13.02
N ILE A 6 -12.33 0.29 12.08
CA ILE A 6 -11.41 -0.08 11.01
C ILE A 6 -11.43 1.03 9.97
N GLU A 7 -10.25 1.57 9.69
CA GLU A 7 -10.06 2.58 8.65
C GLU A 7 -9.41 1.95 7.43
N ALA A 8 -9.49 2.65 6.29
CA ALA A 8 -8.72 2.28 5.11
C ALA A 8 -8.05 3.48 4.45
N LEU A 9 -6.85 3.21 3.93
CA LEU A 9 -6.01 4.18 3.26
C LEU A 9 -5.63 3.68 1.86
N HIS A 10 -5.70 4.58 0.89
CA HIS A 10 -5.08 4.43 -0.42
C HIS A 10 -3.69 5.07 -0.41
N PHE A 11 -2.71 4.38 -1.01
CA PHE A 11 -1.34 4.86 -1.16
C PHE A 11 -1.01 5.01 -2.63
N ALA A 12 -0.40 6.13 -2.99
CA ALA A 12 0.33 6.31 -4.24
C ALA A 12 1.76 6.74 -3.93
N ILE A 13 2.70 5.82 -4.15
CA ILE A 13 4.10 5.94 -3.74
C ILE A 13 4.97 6.06 -4.98
N ARG A 14 5.78 7.10 -5.06
CA ARG A 14 6.65 7.41 -6.20
C ARG A 14 8.12 7.53 -5.79
N GLY A 15 8.98 7.32 -6.76
CA GLY A 15 10.44 7.38 -6.62
C GLY A 15 11.10 6.10 -7.12
N ARG A 16 12.24 5.72 -6.53
CA ARG A 16 12.89 4.44 -6.80
C ARG A 16 12.22 3.34 -5.98
N VAL A 17 11.02 2.94 -6.39
CA VAL A 17 10.15 2.02 -5.63
C VAL A 17 9.84 0.70 -6.35
N GLN A 18 10.28 0.54 -7.60
CA GLN A 18 10.18 -0.72 -8.35
C GLN A 18 11.55 -1.39 -8.51
N GLY A 19 11.55 -2.73 -8.64
CA GLY A 19 12.79 -3.52 -8.71
C GLY A 19 13.56 -3.62 -7.38
N VAL A 20 12.99 -3.11 -6.28
CA VAL A 20 13.60 -3.05 -4.94
C VAL A 20 12.89 -3.94 -3.91
N GLY A 21 12.00 -4.82 -4.37
CA GLY A 21 11.23 -5.70 -3.47
C GLY A 21 10.13 -4.99 -2.66
N PHE A 22 9.73 -3.76 -3.02
CA PHE A 22 8.75 -2.95 -2.28
C PHE A 22 7.45 -3.70 -1.97
N ARG A 23 6.82 -4.32 -2.97
CA ARG A 23 5.58 -5.07 -2.79
C ARG A 23 5.71 -6.19 -1.76
N TYR A 24 6.79 -6.98 -1.86
CA TYR A 24 7.05 -8.09 -0.95
C TYR A 24 7.28 -7.60 0.48
N ALA A 25 8.09 -6.55 0.64
CA ALA A 25 8.38 -5.99 1.95
C ALA A 25 7.13 -5.35 2.60
N MET A 26 6.29 -4.68 1.81
CA MET A 26 5.05 -4.09 2.29
C MET A 26 4.05 -5.16 2.76
N ILE A 27 3.95 -6.29 2.06
CA ILE A 27 3.14 -7.44 2.48
C ILE A 27 3.60 -7.95 3.84
N ASN A 28 4.92 -8.13 4.03
CA ASN A 28 5.47 -8.60 5.30
C ASN A 28 5.21 -7.62 6.44
N GLU A 29 5.39 -6.33 6.18
CA GLU A 29 5.14 -5.29 7.18
C GLU A 29 3.66 -5.18 7.55
N ALA A 30 2.77 -5.19 6.55
CA ALA A 30 1.33 -5.18 6.79
C ALA A 30 0.88 -6.39 7.61
N ARG A 31 1.39 -7.59 7.30
CA ARG A 31 1.11 -8.80 8.08
C ARG A 31 1.61 -8.69 9.53
N ARG A 32 2.80 -8.12 9.74
CA ARG A 32 3.36 -7.87 11.08
C ARG A 32 2.48 -6.92 11.90
N LEU A 33 1.86 -5.95 11.24
CA LEU A 33 0.99 -4.93 11.83
C LEU A 33 -0.48 -5.36 11.94
N GLY A 34 -0.86 -6.53 11.39
CA GLY A 34 -2.27 -6.98 11.35
C GLY A 34 -3.14 -6.19 10.37
N VAL A 35 -2.54 -5.59 9.35
CA VAL A 35 -3.21 -4.81 8.30
C VAL A 35 -3.58 -5.72 7.13
N THR A 36 -4.80 -5.61 6.62
CA THR A 36 -5.27 -6.31 5.42
C THR A 36 -5.30 -5.37 4.22
N GLY A 37 -5.31 -5.90 3.00
CA GLY A 37 -5.24 -5.05 1.82
C GLY A 37 -4.55 -5.65 0.61
N TRP A 38 -3.97 -4.77 -0.19
CA TRP A 38 -3.18 -5.18 -1.34
C TRP A 38 -2.15 -4.13 -1.75
N VAL A 39 -1.15 -4.57 -2.50
CA VAL A 39 -0.14 -3.71 -3.12
C VAL A 39 0.12 -4.12 -4.57
N ARG A 40 0.34 -3.16 -5.47
CA ARG A 40 0.67 -3.40 -6.87
C ARG A 40 1.66 -2.38 -7.42
N ASN A 41 2.35 -2.77 -8.48
CA ASN A 41 3.13 -1.83 -9.28
C ASN A 41 2.21 -1.19 -10.33
N ARG A 42 2.56 0.02 -10.72
CA ARG A 42 1.94 0.74 -11.84
C ARG A 42 2.92 0.86 -12.99
N ARG A 43 2.44 0.89 -14.23
CA ARG A 43 3.31 1.05 -15.41
C ARG A 43 3.99 2.43 -15.48
N ASP A 44 3.47 3.42 -14.77
CA ASP A 44 4.09 4.75 -14.62
C ASP A 44 5.31 4.76 -13.68
N GLY A 45 5.68 3.60 -13.10
CA GLY A 45 6.82 3.48 -12.19
C GLY A 45 6.45 3.61 -10.71
N SER A 46 5.20 3.94 -10.37
CA SER A 46 4.73 4.05 -8.98
C SER A 46 4.35 2.70 -8.35
N VAL A 47 4.22 2.68 -7.04
CA VAL A 47 3.57 1.62 -6.26
C VAL A 47 2.24 2.15 -5.74
N GLU A 48 1.20 1.36 -5.86
CA GLU A 48 -0.14 1.67 -5.35
C GLU A 48 -0.55 0.61 -4.33
N ALA A 49 -1.15 1.02 -3.22
CA ALA A 49 -1.64 0.11 -2.21
C ALA A 49 -3.00 0.54 -1.65
N PHE A 50 -3.71 -0.44 -1.11
CA PHE A 50 -4.87 -0.26 -0.25
C PHE A 50 -4.56 -0.98 1.06
N ALA A 51 -4.77 -0.32 2.19
CA ALA A 51 -4.55 -0.90 3.50
C ALA A 51 -5.77 -0.65 4.38
N CYS A 52 -6.17 -1.66 5.16
CA CYS A 52 -7.32 -1.65 6.05
C CYS A 52 -6.89 -2.19 7.41
N GLY A 53 -7.22 -1.48 8.48
CA GLY A 53 -6.80 -1.86 9.83
C GLY A 53 -7.17 -0.82 10.88
N VAL A 54 -6.74 -1.09 12.12
CA VAL A 54 -6.88 -0.12 13.20
C VAL A 54 -5.96 1.10 12.97
N PRO A 55 -6.32 2.30 13.41
CA PRO A 55 -5.57 3.53 13.11
C PRO A 55 -4.07 3.42 13.44
N ALA A 56 -3.73 2.90 14.62
CA ALA A 56 -2.33 2.74 15.04
C ALA A 56 -1.51 1.80 14.13
N ALA A 57 -2.13 0.78 13.54
CA ALA A 57 -1.48 -0.13 12.61
C ALA A 57 -1.28 0.54 11.24
N LEU A 58 -2.25 1.34 10.79
CA LEU A 58 -2.14 2.13 9.58
C LEU A 58 -1.08 3.21 9.69
N ASP A 59 -1.01 3.94 10.80
CA ASP A 59 0.03 4.94 11.07
C ASP A 59 1.44 4.33 11.01
N ALA A 60 1.61 3.14 11.58
CA ALA A 60 2.88 2.41 11.50
C ALA A 60 3.23 2.00 10.06
N LEU A 61 2.23 1.56 9.27
CA LEU A 61 2.43 1.21 7.88
C LEU A 61 2.74 2.44 7.02
N VAL A 62 2.10 3.58 7.29
CA VAL A 62 2.36 4.90 6.68
C VAL A 62 3.81 5.29 6.89
N ALA A 63 4.26 5.31 8.15
CA ALA A 63 5.64 5.66 8.49
C ALA A 63 6.67 4.71 7.85
N TRP A 64 6.31 3.44 7.66
CA TRP A 64 7.13 2.50 6.91
C TRP A 64 7.13 2.80 5.40
N ALA A 65 5.97 3.09 4.81
CA ALA A 65 5.79 3.33 3.38
C ALA A 65 6.54 4.58 2.90
N GLU A 66 6.69 5.59 3.74
CA GLU A 66 7.51 6.79 3.48
C GLU A 66 9.01 6.48 3.35
N ARG A 67 9.48 5.35 3.88
CA ARG A 67 10.88 4.90 3.77
C ARG A 67 11.05 3.80 2.73
N GLY A 68 10.14 2.83 2.72
CA GLY A 68 10.23 1.62 1.91
C GLY A 68 11.31 0.63 2.40
N PRO A 69 11.51 -0.47 1.67
CA PRO A 69 12.55 -1.45 1.98
C PRO A 69 13.96 -0.94 1.68
N ALA A 70 14.98 -1.71 2.09
CA ALA A 70 16.36 -1.46 1.72
C ALA A 70 16.53 -1.33 0.19
N GLY A 71 17.17 -0.24 -0.24
CA GLY A 71 17.38 0.06 -1.67
C GLY A 71 16.24 0.84 -2.34
N ALA A 72 15.10 1.03 -1.66
CA ALA A 72 14.09 1.97 -2.09
C ALA A 72 14.51 3.42 -1.80
N ARG A 73 14.02 4.34 -2.62
CA ARG A 73 13.99 5.78 -2.31
C ARG A 73 12.61 6.29 -2.63
N VAL A 74 11.88 6.71 -1.61
CA VAL A 74 10.55 7.28 -1.76
C VAL A 74 10.72 8.79 -1.90
N ASP A 75 10.28 9.31 -3.05
CA ASP A 75 10.35 10.74 -3.36
C ASP A 75 9.00 11.41 -3.01
N GLU A 76 7.89 10.68 -3.10
CA GLU A 76 6.53 11.13 -2.73
C GLU A 76 5.69 9.93 -2.25
N CYS A 77 4.93 10.12 -1.18
CA CYS A 77 3.96 9.14 -0.68
C CYS A 77 2.63 9.85 -0.40
N LEU A 78 1.70 9.77 -1.36
CA LEU A 78 0.36 10.34 -1.22
C LEU A 78 -0.56 9.32 -0.55
N ILE A 79 -1.33 9.79 0.43
CA ILE A 79 -2.17 8.96 1.27
C ILE A 79 -3.55 9.60 1.33
N ALA A 80 -4.58 8.81 1.03
CA ALA A 80 -5.97 9.27 1.05
C ALA A 80 -6.84 8.30 1.84
N PRO A 81 -7.63 8.79 2.82
CA PRO A 81 -8.67 8.00 3.45
C PRO A 81 -9.71 7.54 2.43
N ILE A 82 -10.13 6.29 2.54
CA ILE A 82 -11.14 5.68 1.67
C ILE A 82 -12.07 4.78 2.49
N ALA A 83 -13.20 4.38 1.91
CA ALA A 83 -14.11 3.47 2.57
C ALA A 83 -13.41 2.14 2.91
N ALA A 84 -13.53 1.72 4.17
CA ALA A 84 -13.02 0.43 4.60
C ALA A 84 -13.73 -0.71 3.86
N ASP A 85 -12.94 -1.72 3.48
CA ASP A 85 -13.45 -2.94 2.88
C ASP A 85 -13.19 -4.10 3.85
N SER A 86 -14.25 -4.49 4.57
CA SER A 86 -14.21 -5.58 5.55
C SER A 86 -14.10 -6.98 4.91
N ALA A 87 -14.21 -7.08 3.58
CA ALA A 87 -14.04 -8.36 2.89
C ALA A 87 -12.56 -8.77 2.73
N LEU A 88 -11.62 -7.84 2.97
CA LEU A 88 -10.19 -8.12 2.87
C LEU A 88 -9.66 -8.74 4.17
N HIS A 89 -9.22 -9.99 4.07
CA HIS A 89 -8.74 -10.80 5.19
C HIS A 89 -7.24 -11.16 5.11
N ASP A 90 -6.54 -10.77 4.05
CA ASP A 90 -5.07 -10.88 3.92
C ASP A 90 -4.53 -9.61 3.25
N PHE A 91 -3.21 -9.46 3.24
CA PHE A 91 -2.50 -8.44 2.48
C PHE A 91 -1.78 -9.09 1.29
N SER A 92 -2.26 -8.83 0.07
CA SER A 92 -1.84 -9.58 -1.13
C SER A 92 -1.18 -8.72 -2.21
N GLN A 93 -0.35 -9.35 -3.05
CA GLN A 93 0.16 -8.68 -4.24
C GLN A 93 -0.86 -8.73 -5.38
N ARG A 94 -1.21 -7.58 -5.96
CA ARG A 94 -2.03 -7.52 -7.17
C ARG A 94 -1.19 -7.39 -8.45
N PRO A 95 -1.74 -7.77 -9.63
CA PRO A 95 -1.07 -7.61 -10.92
C PRO A 95 -0.64 -6.16 -11.19
N THR A 96 0.46 -6.01 -11.92
CA THR A 96 0.89 -4.70 -12.41
C THR A 96 -0.12 -4.18 -13.43
N VAL A 97 -0.56 -2.94 -13.27
CA VAL A 97 -1.57 -2.33 -14.15
C VAL A 97 -1.08 -1.00 -14.71
N GLY A 98 -1.53 -0.67 -15.92
CA GLY A 98 -1.40 0.67 -16.49
C GLY A 98 -2.57 1.57 -16.07
N ASP A 99 -2.55 2.82 -16.51
CA ASP A 99 -3.73 3.67 -16.47
C ASP A 99 -4.89 2.97 -17.19
N PRO A 100 -6.09 2.81 -16.59
CA PRO A 100 -7.25 2.25 -17.30
C PRO A 100 -7.61 3.03 -18.58
N LEU A 101 -7.15 4.29 -18.72
CA LEU A 101 -7.32 5.08 -19.94
C LEU A 101 -6.24 4.85 -21.02
N SER A 102 -5.21 4.06 -20.75
CA SER A 102 -4.26 3.63 -21.77
C SER A 102 -4.82 2.43 -22.53
N LYS A 103 -5.88 2.66 -23.33
CA LYS A 103 -6.04 1.85 -24.54
C LYS A 103 -4.83 2.17 -25.41
N THR A 104 -3.91 1.24 -25.50
CA THR A 104 -2.97 1.19 -26.60
C THR A 104 -3.16 -0.20 -27.20
N ASP A 105 -3.47 -0.17 -28.48
CA ASP A 105 -4.00 -1.21 -29.39
C ASP A 105 -3.59 -2.67 -29.13
#